data_AF-A0A8T7E037-F1
#
_entry.id   AF-A0A8T7E037-F1
#
_cell.length_a   1.000
_cell.length_b   1.000
_cell.length_c   1.000
_cell.angle_alpha   90.00
_cell.angle_beta   90.00
_cell.angle_gamma   90.00
#
_symmetry.space_group_name_H-M   'P 1'
#
loop_
_entity.id
_entity.type
_entity.pdbx_description
1 polymer ?
#
loop_
_entity_poly.entity_id
_entity_poly.type
_entity_poly.pdbx_seq_one_letter_code
_entity_poly.pdbx_strand_id
1 'polypeptide(L)'
;DDAALKEFDEVFFGHVGFTLSNATRSLLLALTGSRLSNPRSDSPLARYYSHVNRLSAAFALVADVSMLTLQGKLKFKEMLSARLGDLLSNLFLASMVLKQFENDGNPAEDLPLVTWSLDHLLNRYQVAMQEILQNYPNRAIAVALRAVVFPLGARFAAPRDDIDTAVADLVCEDSGTRQRLVTGIFAEVLPNNPLGHVNAVFLESIKNRPLYERLREAVKAGTIAKLQGVALVEAGRDAGVLSDTEARALIDFDKALMEVIHVDDFAESELIRRAYQETQALKEVV
;
A
#
# COMPACT_ATOMS: atom_id res chain seq x y z
N ASP A 1 35.16 -27.12 32.82
CA ASP A 1 35.35 -25.67 32.66
C ASP A 1 35.98 -25.30 31.31
N ASP A 2 37.13 -25.85 30.91
CA ASP A 2 37.75 -25.53 29.61
C ASP A 2 36.95 -25.92 28.36
N ALA A 3 36.17 -27.01 28.41
CA ALA A 3 35.35 -27.44 27.27
C ALA A 3 34.17 -26.48 27.01
N ALA A 4 33.52 -26.02 28.08
CA ALA A 4 32.45 -25.03 28.00
C ALA A 4 32.98 -23.64 27.58
N LEU A 5 34.21 -23.30 28.00
CA LEU A 5 34.92 -22.10 27.54
C LEU A 5 35.27 -22.16 26.06
N LYS A 6 35.71 -23.32 25.54
CA LYS A 6 35.95 -23.50 24.10
C LYS A 6 34.69 -23.43 23.26
N GLU A 7 33.60 -24.05 23.72
CA GLU A 7 32.31 -23.99 23.04
C GLU A 7 31.73 -22.57 23.07
N PHE A 8 31.89 -21.86 24.20
CA PHE A 8 31.57 -20.44 24.32
C PHE A 8 32.41 -19.58 23.37
N ASP A 9 33.72 -19.78 23.32
CA ASP A 9 34.63 -19.03 22.45
C ASP A 9 34.32 -19.31 20.97
N GLU A 10 34.03 -20.55 20.58
CA GLU A 10 33.69 -20.89 19.20
C GLU A 10 32.37 -20.23 18.76
N VAL A 11 31.34 -20.28 19.61
CA VAL A 11 30.06 -19.61 19.36
C VAL A 11 30.21 -18.08 19.38
N PHE A 12 31.00 -17.54 20.31
CA PHE A 12 31.25 -16.10 20.45
C PHE A 12 32.03 -15.55 19.25
N PHE A 13 33.15 -16.18 18.87
CA PHE A 13 33.94 -15.75 17.71
C PHE A 13 33.23 -16.04 16.39
N GLY A 14 32.41 -17.09 16.30
CA GLY A 14 31.51 -17.31 15.18
C GLY A 14 30.48 -16.18 15.02
N HIS A 15 29.86 -15.74 16.13
CA HIS A 15 28.91 -14.64 16.13
C HIS A 15 29.57 -13.27 15.88
N VAL A 16 30.76 -13.03 16.44
CA VAL A 16 31.58 -11.84 16.17
C VAL A 16 32.01 -11.81 14.71
N GLY A 17 32.42 -12.94 14.13
CA GLY A 17 32.78 -13.07 12.72
C GLY A 17 31.59 -12.82 11.79
N PHE A 18 30.41 -13.35 12.12
CA PHE A 18 29.17 -13.09 11.37
C PHE A 18 28.77 -11.61 11.46
N THR A 19 28.79 -11.04 12.67
CA THR A 19 28.51 -9.61 12.91
C THR A 19 29.49 -8.72 12.15
N LEU A 20 30.78 -9.05 12.14
CA LEU A 20 31.83 -8.29 11.45
C LEU A 20 31.74 -8.43 9.93
N SER A 21 31.39 -9.61 9.41
CA SER A 21 31.11 -9.84 7.99
C SER A 21 29.86 -9.08 7.52
N ASN A 22 28.80 -9.06 8.34
CA ASN A 22 27.61 -8.25 8.09
C ASN A 22 27.90 -6.75 8.21
N ALA A 23 28.71 -6.33 9.19
CA ALA A 23 29.13 -4.96 9.38
C ALA A 23 29.95 -4.44 8.18
N THR A 24 30.94 -5.22 7.74
CA THR A 24 31.80 -4.87 6.59
C THR A 24 30.99 -4.85 5.29
N ARG A 25 30.10 -5.82 5.06
CA ARG A 25 29.18 -5.81 3.91
C ARG A 25 28.22 -4.62 3.95
N SER A 26 27.61 -4.35 5.10
CA SER A 26 26.71 -3.21 5.30
C SER A 26 27.44 -1.88 5.06
N LEU A 27 28.63 -1.72 5.63
CA LEU A 27 29.46 -0.53 5.48
C LEU A 27 29.91 -0.34 4.02
N LEU A 28 30.36 -1.39 3.34
CA LEU A 28 30.77 -1.32 1.94
C LEU A 28 29.59 -1.00 1.01
N LEU A 29 28.42 -1.62 1.23
CA LEU A 29 27.20 -1.31 0.47
C LEU A 29 26.71 0.11 0.77
N ALA A 30 26.81 0.58 2.01
CA ALA A 30 26.41 1.93 2.41
C ALA A 30 27.33 3.02 1.83
N LEU A 31 28.64 2.81 1.89
CA LEU A 31 29.64 3.74 1.36
C LEU A 31 29.63 3.81 -0.16
N THR A 32 29.29 2.71 -0.84
CA THR A 32 29.25 2.67 -2.31
C THR A 32 27.89 3.08 -2.88
N GLY A 33 26.95 3.51 -2.05
CA GLY A 33 25.59 3.85 -2.48
C GLY A 33 24.89 2.66 -3.14
N SER A 34 25.22 1.45 -2.69
CA SER A 34 24.76 0.17 -3.21
C SER A 34 25.25 -0.20 -4.62
N ARG A 35 26.25 0.48 -5.17
CA ARG A 35 26.83 0.20 -6.51
C ARG A 35 27.57 -1.14 -6.62
N LEU A 36 27.97 -1.75 -5.50
CA LEU A 36 28.63 -3.06 -5.46
C LEU A 36 27.69 -4.24 -5.26
N SER A 37 26.40 -4.02 -4.97
CA SER A 37 25.44 -5.08 -5.28
C SER A 37 25.40 -5.19 -6.80
N ASN A 38 25.33 -6.40 -7.33
CA ASN A 38 25.22 -6.64 -8.77
C ASN A 38 23.73 -6.85 -9.10
N PRO A 39 22.89 -5.80 -9.11
CA PRO A 39 21.52 -5.96 -9.61
C PRO A 39 21.63 -6.31 -11.09
N ARG A 40 20.72 -7.17 -11.58
CA ARG A 40 20.55 -7.38 -13.02
C ARG A 40 20.51 -6.02 -13.72
N SER A 41 21.47 -5.76 -14.61
CA SER A 41 21.88 -4.42 -15.04
C SER A 41 20.81 -3.64 -15.82
N ASP A 42 19.75 -4.30 -16.26
CA ASP A 42 18.83 -3.75 -17.26
C ASP A 42 17.42 -3.46 -16.71
N SER A 43 17.20 -3.63 -15.40
CA SER A 43 15.89 -3.34 -14.78
C SER A 43 15.80 -1.87 -14.32
N PRO A 44 14.67 -1.17 -14.57
CA PRO A 44 14.41 0.15 -13.98
C PRO A 44 14.45 0.13 -12.44
N LEU A 45 14.30 -1.06 -11.82
CA LEU A 45 14.32 -1.26 -10.38
C LEU A 45 15.67 -1.67 -9.82
N ALA A 46 16.74 -1.71 -10.63
CA ALA A 46 18.07 -2.14 -10.20
C ALA A 46 18.56 -1.41 -8.93
N ARG A 47 18.25 -0.12 -8.82
CA ARG A 47 18.59 0.68 -7.63
C ARG A 47 17.83 0.24 -6.38
N TYR A 48 16.56 -0.16 -6.50
CA TYR A 48 15.76 -0.65 -5.39
C TYR A 48 16.28 -1.99 -4.84
N TYR A 49 16.64 -2.93 -5.72
CA TYR A 49 17.33 -4.17 -5.30
C TYR A 49 18.60 -3.87 -4.50
N SER A 50 19.36 -2.88 -4.99
CA SER A 50 20.60 -2.46 -4.36
C SER A 50 20.34 -1.86 -2.96
N HIS A 51 19.28 -1.06 -2.81
CA HIS A 51 18.85 -0.53 -1.51
C HIS A 51 18.38 -1.61 -0.55
N VAL A 52 17.55 -2.55 -1.00
CA VAL A 52 17.07 -3.68 -0.17
C VAL A 52 18.25 -4.51 0.34
N ASN A 53 19.24 -4.81 -0.51
CA ASN A 53 20.46 -5.51 -0.11
C ASN A 53 21.25 -4.74 0.97
N ARG A 54 21.44 -3.44 0.77
CA ARG A 54 22.11 -2.58 1.74
C ARG A 54 21.37 -2.54 3.08
N LEU A 55 20.06 -2.34 3.05
CA LEU A 55 19.23 -2.24 4.25
C LEU A 55 19.11 -3.59 4.97
N SER A 56 19.09 -4.70 4.24
CA SER A 56 19.17 -6.05 4.83
C SER A 56 20.47 -6.24 5.61
N ALA A 57 21.61 -5.85 5.05
CA ALA A 57 22.89 -5.91 5.75
C ALA A 57 22.92 -4.97 6.99
N ALA A 58 22.33 -3.78 6.89
CA ALA A 58 22.18 -2.88 8.03
C ALA A 58 21.27 -3.45 9.13
N PHE A 59 20.16 -4.09 8.77
CA PHE A 59 19.27 -4.76 9.70
C PHE A 59 20.01 -5.89 10.43
N ALA A 60 20.72 -6.75 9.71
CA ALA A 60 21.49 -7.84 10.30
C ALA A 60 22.50 -7.32 11.34
N LEU A 61 23.26 -6.27 11.00
CA LEU A 61 24.19 -5.62 11.93
C LEU A 61 23.50 -5.11 13.20
N VAL A 62 22.39 -4.38 13.06
CA VAL A 62 21.68 -3.80 14.19
C VAL A 62 21.04 -4.89 15.05
N ALA A 63 20.51 -5.96 14.42
CA ALA A 63 19.96 -7.12 15.11
C ALA A 63 21.05 -7.85 15.91
N ASP A 64 22.18 -8.18 15.28
CA ASP A 64 23.32 -8.85 15.92
C ASP A 64 23.86 -8.04 17.11
N VAL A 65 24.10 -6.73 16.92
CA VAL A 65 24.56 -5.85 18.00
C VAL A 65 23.52 -5.74 19.12
N SER A 66 22.23 -5.73 18.79
CA SER A 66 21.16 -5.71 19.80
C SER A 66 21.08 -7.00 20.59
N MET A 67 21.22 -8.15 19.92
CA MET A 67 21.28 -9.45 20.58
C MET A 67 22.51 -9.56 21.47
N LEU A 68 23.68 -9.10 21.00
CA LEU A 68 24.93 -9.14 21.76
C LEU A 68 24.91 -8.22 22.98
N THR A 69 24.39 -7.00 22.85
CA THR A 69 24.48 -5.96 23.89
C THR A 69 23.32 -6.01 24.89
N LEU A 70 22.12 -6.35 24.45
CA LEU A 70 20.92 -6.36 25.28
C LEU A 70 20.55 -7.78 25.72
N GLN A 71 20.88 -8.82 24.94
CA GLN A 71 20.63 -10.24 25.25
C GLN A 71 19.21 -10.46 25.82
N GLY A 72 19.08 -11.13 26.96
CA GLY A 72 17.82 -11.38 27.65
C GLY A 72 17.11 -10.13 28.18
N LYS A 73 17.69 -8.93 28.09
CA LYS A 73 17.01 -7.65 28.37
C LYS A 73 16.24 -7.14 27.15
N LEU A 74 16.53 -7.64 25.95
CA LEU A 74 15.85 -7.25 24.72
C LEU A 74 14.36 -7.57 24.78
N LYS A 75 13.99 -8.75 25.31
CA LYS A 75 12.58 -9.15 25.51
C LYS A 75 11.80 -8.20 26.42
N PHE A 76 12.47 -7.48 27.33
CA PHE A 76 11.85 -6.49 28.21
C PHE A 76 11.89 -5.07 27.61
N LYS A 77 12.55 -4.88 26.46
CA LYS A 77 12.59 -3.62 25.69
C LYS A 77 11.63 -3.72 24.50
N GLU A 78 10.36 -3.91 24.82
CA GLU A 78 9.28 -4.20 23.84
C GLU A 78 9.25 -3.18 22.69
N MET A 79 9.44 -1.88 22.96
CA MET A 79 9.49 -0.85 21.92
C MET A 79 10.67 -1.00 20.95
N LEU A 80 11.83 -1.46 21.43
CA LEU A 80 13.00 -1.70 20.56
C LEU A 80 12.80 -2.99 19.74
N SER A 81 12.26 -4.03 20.37
CA SER A 81 11.92 -5.28 19.70
C SER A 81 10.83 -5.08 18.63
N ALA A 82 9.81 -4.28 18.92
CA ALA A 82 8.74 -3.95 17.98
C ALA A 82 9.30 -3.25 16.74
N ARG A 83 10.17 -2.24 16.92
CA ARG A 83 10.81 -1.55 15.80
C ARG A 83 11.75 -2.44 14.98
N LEU A 84 12.45 -3.40 15.61
CA LEU A 84 13.21 -4.41 14.87
C LEU A 84 12.27 -5.26 14.00
N GLY A 85 11.08 -5.59 14.52
CA GLY A 85 9.99 -6.19 13.76
C GLY A 85 9.59 -5.32 12.58
N ASP A 86 9.34 -4.03 12.79
CA ASP A 86 8.98 -3.09 11.72
C ASP A 86 10.05 -3.03 10.62
N LEU A 87 11.34 -3.01 10.98
CA LEU A 87 12.43 -3.07 9.99
C LEU A 87 12.36 -4.31 9.12
N LEU A 88 12.19 -5.48 9.75
CA LEU A 88 12.10 -6.75 9.06
C LEU A 88 10.85 -6.80 8.16
N SER A 89 9.70 -6.36 8.66
CA SER A 89 8.44 -6.31 7.92
C SER A 89 8.55 -5.42 6.69
N ASN A 90 9.12 -4.21 6.80
CA ASN A 90 9.29 -3.32 5.65
C ASN A 90 10.24 -3.91 4.60
N LEU A 91 11.34 -4.57 5.03
CA LEU A 91 12.23 -5.28 4.10
C LEU A 91 11.52 -6.44 3.39
N PHE A 92 10.79 -7.25 4.14
CA PHE A 92 10.04 -8.37 3.60
C PHE A 92 9.02 -7.91 2.56
N LEU A 93 8.21 -6.90 2.89
CA LEU A 93 7.24 -6.32 1.96
C LEU A 93 7.92 -5.72 0.73
N ALA A 94 9.04 -5.01 0.88
CA ALA A 94 9.77 -4.45 -0.26
C ALA A 94 10.30 -5.56 -1.19
N SER A 95 10.80 -6.66 -0.62
CA SER A 95 11.19 -7.85 -1.39
C SER A 95 9.99 -8.51 -2.09
N MET A 96 8.82 -8.55 -1.45
CA MET A 96 7.60 -9.09 -2.06
C MET A 96 7.09 -8.22 -3.20
N VAL A 97 7.15 -6.90 -3.10
CA VAL A 97 6.80 -5.99 -4.20
C VAL A 97 7.70 -6.23 -5.41
N LEU A 98 9.02 -6.32 -5.20
CA LEU A 98 9.98 -6.63 -6.26
C LEU A 98 9.71 -8.02 -6.88
N LYS A 99 9.47 -9.02 -6.04
CA LYS A 99 9.18 -10.40 -6.47
C LYS A 99 7.88 -10.49 -7.27
N GLN A 100 6.83 -9.80 -6.82
CA GLN A 100 5.53 -9.78 -7.50
C GLN A 100 5.68 -9.16 -8.89
N PHE A 101 6.33 -8.00 -8.98
CA PHE A 101 6.56 -7.33 -10.27
C PHE A 101 7.34 -8.22 -11.26
N GLU A 102 8.35 -8.95 -10.78
CA GLU A 102 9.06 -9.93 -11.61
C GLU A 102 8.17 -11.10 -12.05
N ASN A 103 7.34 -11.63 -11.14
CA ASN A 103 6.43 -12.73 -11.44
C ASN A 103 5.37 -12.32 -12.48
N ASP A 104 4.94 -11.06 -12.46
CA ASP A 104 3.98 -10.49 -13.41
C ASP A 104 4.62 -10.14 -14.77
N GLY A 105 5.93 -10.38 -14.93
CA GLY A 105 6.64 -10.17 -16.20
C GLY A 105 7.21 -8.76 -16.38
N ASN A 106 7.30 -7.96 -15.32
CA ASN A 106 7.78 -6.57 -15.33
C ASN A 106 6.97 -5.62 -16.24
N PRO A 107 5.64 -5.56 -16.12
CA PRO A 107 4.80 -4.69 -16.95
C PRO A 107 5.13 -3.21 -16.68
N ALA A 108 5.50 -2.46 -17.71
CA ALA A 108 5.92 -1.05 -17.56
C ALA A 108 4.83 -0.16 -16.94
N GLU A 109 3.55 -0.49 -17.15
CA GLU A 109 2.39 0.20 -16.58
C GLU A 109 2.31 0.11 -15.04
N ASP A 110 2.89 -0.91 -14.41
CA ASP A 110 2.90 -1.05 -12.94
C ASP A 110 4.05 -0.29 -12.28
N LEU A 111 4.97 0.29 -13.05
CA LEU A 111 6.12 0.98 -12.49
C LEU A 111 5.75 2.10 -11.50
N PRO A 112 4.70 2.93 -11.71
CA PRO A 112 4.29 3.92 -10.71
C PRO A 112 3.89 3.26 -9.38
N LEU A 113 3.08 2.20 -9.42
CA LEU A 113 2.62 1.46 -8.23
C LEU A 113 3.80 0.83 -7.47
N VAL A 114 4.72 0.21 -8.19
CA VAL A 114 5.90 -0.44 -7.62
C VAL A 114 6.86 0.58 -7.02
N THR A 115 7.13 1.67 -7.74
CA THR A 115 8.00 2.76 -7.30
C THR A 115 7.44 3.40 -6.03
N TRP A 116 6.14 3.73 -6.03
CA TRP A 116 5.44 4.26 -4.85
C TRP A 116 5.60 3.35 -3.64
N SER A 117 5.32 2.06 -3.82
CA SER A 117 5.37 1.06 -2.74
C SER A 117 6.78 0.94 -2.16
N LEU A 118 7.80 0.93 -3.01
CA LEU A 118 9.19 0.82 -2.58
C LEU A 118 9.66 2.09 -1.88
N ASP A 119 9.36 3.28 -2.40
CA ASP A 119 9.70 4.54 -1.74
C ASP A 119 9.04 4.65 -0.37
N HIS A 120 7.75 4.27 -0.27
CA HIS A 120 7.03 4.21 1.00
C HIS A 120 7.69 3.27 2.01
N LEU A 121 7.96 2.02 1.61
CA LEU A 121 8.54 0.99 2.50
C LEU A 121 9.97 1.32 2.92
N LEU A 122 10.81 1.84 2.01
CA LEU A 122 12.18 2.24 2.31
C LEU A 122 12.21 3.47 3.23
N ASN A 123 11.29 4.41 3.06
CA ASN A 123 11.14 5.54 3.97
C ASN A 123 10.69 5.06 5.37
N ARG A 124 9.69 4.18 5.47
CA ARG A 124 9.24 3.62 6.76
C ARG A 124 10.34 2.84 7.47
N TYR A 125 11.09 2.02 6.74
CA TYR A 125 12.28 1.35 7.26
C TYR A 125 13.26 2.37 7.85
N GLN A 126 13.56 3.44 7.11
CA GLN A 126 14.49 4.48 7.55
C GLN A 126 14.01 5.16 8.83
N VAL A 127 12.72 5.49 8.93
CA VAL A 127 12.12 6.10 10.13
C VAL A 127 12.27 5.15 11.33
N ALA A 128 11.86 3.89 11.21
CA ALA A 128 12.01 2.90 12.28
C ALA A 128 13.48 2.71 12.70
N MET A 129 14.41 2.70 11.75
CA MET A 129 15.84 2.57 12.03
C MET A 129 16.35 3.79 12.81
N GLN A 130 15.95 5.00 12.42
CA GLN A 130 16.30 6.21 13.16
C GLN A 130 15.75 6.18 14.57
N GLU A 131 14.51 5.74 14.77
CA GLU A 131 13.91 5.64 16.10
C GLU A 131 14.63 4.64 16.99
N ILE A 132 15.08 3.49 16.45
CA ILE A 132 15.94 2.54 17.18
C ILE A 132 17.22 3.23 17.63
N LEU A 133 17.92 3.91 16.71
CA LEU A 133 19.18 4.59 17.00
C LEU A 133 19.00 5.74 18.01
N GLN A 134 17.88 6.47 17.93
CA GLN A 134 17.54 7.56 18.85
C GLN A 134 17.15 7.06 20.25
N ASN A 135 16.61 5.85 20.37
CA ASN A 135 16.17 5.29 21.65
C ASN A 135 17.05 4.15 22.16
N TYR A 136 18.19 3.91 21.52
CA TYR A 136 19.09 2.83 21.89
C TYR A 136 19.63 3.05 23.31
N PRO A 137 19.64 2.03 24.19
CA PRO A 137 20.04 2.20 25.58
C PRO A 137 21.49 2.69 25.77
N ASN A 138 22.41 2.22 24.94
CA ASN A 138 23.80 2.65 24.95
C ASN A 138 24.06 3.67 23.83
N ARG A 139 24.37 4.92 24.22
CA ARG A 139 24.57 6.02 23.27
C ARG A 139 25.83 5.88 22.42
N ALA A 140 26.90 5.32 22.95
CA ALA A 140 28.12 5.09 22.17
C ALA A 140 27.86 4.09 21.03
N ILE A 141 27.14 3.01 21.35
CA ILE A 141 26.75 1.99 20.36
C ILE A 141 25.78 2.57 19.33
N ALA A 142 24.82 3.40 19.75
CA ALA A 142 23.92 4.10 18.83
C ALA A 142 24.66 4.97 17.81
N VAL A 143 25.67 5.74 18.26
CA VAL A 143 26.47 6.60 17.38
C VAL A 143 27.31 5.76 16.42
N ALA A 144 27.94 4.68 16.90
CA ALA A 144 28.70 3.77 16.06
C ALA A 144 27.81 3.09 14.99
N LEU A 145 26.65 2.55 15.38
CA LEU A 145 25.69 1.97 14.45
C LEU A 145 25.19 3.00 13.44
N ARG A 146 24.88 4.23 13.87
CA ARG A 146 24.47 5.31 12.97
C ARG A 146 25.53 5.62 11.92
N ALA A 147 26.80 5.68 12.32
CA ALA A 147 27.91 5.95 11.41
C ALA A 147 28.06 4.85 10.34
N VAL A 148 27.77 3.59 10.70
CA VAL A 148 27.85 2.46 9.76
C VAL A 148 26.62 2.37 8.85
N VAL A 149 25.42 2.50 9.40
CA VAL A 149 24.15 2.31 8.68
C VAL A 149 23.83 3.50 7.76
N PHE A 150 24.05 4.71 8.26
CA PHE A 150 23.77 5.98 7.57
C PHE A 150 25.00 6.90 7.55
N PRO A 151 26.14 6.49 6.95
CA PRO A 151 27.36 7.29 6.93
C PRO A 151 27.16 8.65 6.24
N LEU A 152 26.29 8.67 5.22
CA LEU A 152 25.95 9.86 4.44
C LEU A 152 24.59 10.47 4.83
N GLY A 153 24.04 10.05 5.97
CA GLY A 153 22.72 10.41 6.44
C GLY A 153 21.59 9.58 5.83
N ALA A 154 20.38 9.85 6.31
CA ALA A 154 19.13 9.30 5.84
C ALA A 154 18.67 10.01 4.56
N ARG A 155 18.46 9.25 3.48
CA ARG A 155 18.20 9.77 2.12
C ARG A 155 17.02 9.09 1.41
N PHE A 156 16.29 8.21 2.09
CA PHE A 156 15.06 7.64 1.57
C PHE A 156 13.94 8.64 1.78
N ALA A 157 13.52 9.31 0.71
CA ALA A 157 12.38 10.22 0.71
C ALA A 157 11.07 9.42 0.74
N ALA A 158 10.01 10.03 1.26
CA ALA A 158 8.67 9.52 1.06
C ALA A 158 8.28 9.61 -0.44
N PRO A 159 7.25 8.88 -0.89
CA PRO A 159 6.72 9.02 -2.24
C PRO A 159 6.40 10.49 -2.56
N ARG A 160 6.58 10.85 -3.83
CA ARG A 160 6.34 12.20 -4.32
C ARG A 160 4.91 12.30 -4.86
N ASP A 161 4.32 13.49 -4.75
CA ASP A 161 2.93 13.76 -5.16
C ASP A 161 2.64 13.43 -6.65
N ASP A 162 3.65 13.51 -7.52
CA ASP A 162 3.52 13.13 -8.94
C ASP A 162 3.31 11.62 -9.10
N ILE A 163 4.00 10.81 -8.30
CA ILE A 163 3.80 9.36 -8.25
C ILE A 163 2.46 9.02 -7.59
N ASP A 164 2.07 9.72 -6.52
CA ASP A 164 0.75 9.55 -5.88
C ASP A 164 -0.38 9.74 -6.90
N THR A 165 -0.31 10.81 -7.69
CA THR A 165 -1.28 11.10 -8.74
C THR A 165 -1.29 10.01 -9.81
N ALA A 166 -0.11 9.57 -10.26
CA ALA A 166 -0.02 8.50 -11.25
C ALA A 166 -0.62 7.17 -10.75
N VAL A 167 -0.46 6.83 -9.47
CA VAL A 167 -1.09 5.64 -8.87
C VAL A 167 -2.61 5.79 -8.81
N ALA A 168 -3.11 6.97 -8.44
CA ALA A 168 -4.55 7.24 -8.42
C ALA A 168 -5.15 7.09 -9.82
N ASP A 169 -4.51 7.66 -10.84
CA ASP A 169 -4.96 7.56 -12.23
C ASP A 169 -5.02 6.10 -12.70
N LEU A 170 -4.01 5.27 -12.37
CA LEU A 170 -4.01 3.84 -12.71
C LEU A 170 -5.22 3.09 -12.16
N VAL A 171 -5.70 3.43 -10.96
CA VAL A 171 -6.84 2.75 -10.31
C VAL A 171 -8.18 3.35 -10.72
N CYS A 172 -8.21 4.64 -11.08
CA CYS A 172 -9.42 5.37 -11.48
C CYS A 172 -9.75 5.24 -12.98
N GLU A 173 -8.91 4.57 -13.76
CA GLU A 173 -9.13 4.27 -15.18
C GLU A 173 -9.24 2.77 -15.46
N ASP A 174 -9.70 2.42 -16.66
CA ASP A 174 -9.79 1.04 -17.14
C ASP A 174 -8.42 0.54 -17.62
N SER A 175 -7.47 0.40 -16.68
CA SER A 175 -6.06 0.11 -16.95
C SER A 175 -5.70 -1.37 -16.79
N GLY A 176 -4.63 -1.83 -17.44
CA GLY A 176 -4.11 -3.18 -17.25
C GLY A 176 -3.69 -3.46 -15.79
N THR A 177 -3.14 -2.44 -15.11
CA THR A 177 -2.79 -2.47 -13.68
C THR A 177 -4.00 -2.73 -12.80
N ARG A 178 -5.08 -1.97 -12.99
CA ARG A 178 -6.33 -2.15 -12.22
C ARG A 178 -6.85 -3.58 -12.41
N GLN A 179 -6.79 -4.10 -13.62
CA GLN A 179 -7.29 -5.43 -13.97
C GLN A 179 -6.52 -6.52 -13.22
N ARG A 180 -5.20 -6.37 -13.10
CA ARG A 180 -4.37 -7.24 -12.26
C ARG A 180 -4.73 -7.09 -10.78
N LEU A 181 -4.94 -5.87 -10.27
CA LEU A 181 -5.30 -5.64 -8.88
C LEU A 181 -6.65 -6.27 -8.48
N VAL A 182 -7.62 -6.28 -9.39
CA VAL A 182 -8.94 -6.91 -9.16
C VAL A 182 -8.99 -8.37 -9.59
N THR A 183 -7.86 -8.95 -10.02
CA THR A 183 -7.81 -10.37 -10.38
C THR A 183 -8.13 -11.24 -9.16
N GLY A 184 -9.01 -12.21 -9.34
CA GLY A 184 -9.50 -13.07 -8.26
C GLY A 184 -10.72 -12.51 -7.51
N ILE A 185 -11.16 -11.29 -7.83
CA ILE A 185 -12.44 -10.77 -7.36
C ILE A 185 -13.56 -11.32 -8.24
N PHE A 186 -14.61 -11.86 -7.62
CA PHE A 186 -15.81 -12.29 -8.34
C PHE A 186 -16.63 -11.05 -8.76
N ALA A 187 -16.40 -10.58 -9.99
CA ALA A 187 -17.01 -9.35 -10.53
C ALA A 187 -18.12 -9.61 -11.56
N GLU A 188 -18.70 -10.82 -11.60
CA GLU A 188 -19.82 -11.13 -12.48
C GLU A 188 -21.08 -10.38 -12.05
N VAL A 189 -21.81 -9.78 -12.99
CA VAL A 189 -23.02 -9.01 -12.70
C VAL A 189 -24.17 -9.98 -12.44
N LEU A 190 -24.42 -10.25 -11.17
CA LEU A 190 -25.52 -11.07 -10.68
C LEU A 190 -26.34 -10.25 -9.67
N PRO A 191 -27.67 -10.50 -9.54
CA PRO A 191 -28.54 -9.71 -8.66
C PRO A 191 -28.05 -9.54 -7.21
N ASN A 192 -27.29 -10.51 -6.70
CA ASN A 192 -26.77 -10.51 -5.33
C ASN A 192 -25.25 -10.27 -5.26
N ASN A 193 -24.64 -9.70 -6.30
CA ASN A 193 -23.20 -9.41 -6.33
C ASN A 193 -22.93 -7.90 -6.42
N PRO A 194 -22.84 -7.18 -5.29
CA PRO A 194 -22.60 -5.74 -5.29
C PRO A 194 -21.26 -5.35 -5.93
N LEU A 195 -20.22 -6.20 -5.84
CA LEU A 195 -18.92 -5.93 -6.46
C LEU A 195 -19.00 -5.95 -7.99
N GLY A 196 -19.82 -6.85 -8.55
CA GLY A 196 -20.10 -6.88 -9.99
C GLY A 196 -20.83 -5.62 -10.46
N HIS A 197 -21.83 -5.17 -9.71
CA HIS A 197 -22.57 -3.93 -10.00
C HIS A 197 -21.67 -2.68 -9.91
N VAL A 198 -20.85 -2.56 -8.86
CA VAL A 198 -19.89 -1.46 -8.70
C VAL A 198 -18.92 -1.41 -9.88
N ASN A 199 -18.38 -2.55 -10.30
CA ASN A 199 -17.46 -2.61 -11.42
C ASN A 199 -18.14 -2.25 -12.75
N ALA A 200 -19.39 -2.69 -12.96
CA ALA A 200 -20.16 -2.33 -14.15
C ALA A 200 -20.43 -0.83 -14.23
N VAL A 201 -20.88 -0.21 -13.13
CA VAL A 201 -21.11 1.24 -13.04
C VAL A 201 -19.81 2.01 -13.26
N PHE A 202 -18.69 1.55 -12.70
CA PHE A 202 -17.39 2.16 -12.93
C PHE A 202 -17.01 2.20 -14.43
N LEU A 203 -17.14 1.06 -15.13
CA LEU A 203 -16.83 0.98 -16.57
C LEU A 203 -17.77 1.87 -17.40
N GLU A 204 -19.05 1.90 -17.04
CA GLU A 204 -20.02 2.77 -17.70
C GLU A 204 -19.73 4.26 -17.45
N SER A 205 -19.27 4.63 -16.25
CA SER A 205 -18.83 5.99 -15.94
C SER A 205 -17.67 6.44 -16.82
N ILE A 206 -16.72 5.55 -17.13
CA ILE A 206 -15.61 5.86 -18.04
C ILE A 206 -16.14 6.08 -19.46
N LYS A 207 -17.02 5.18 -19.94
CA LYS A 207 -17.65 5.28 -21.25
C LYS A 207 -18.46 6.57 -21.43
N ASN A 208 -19.15 7.01 -20.38
CA ASN A 208 -20.02 8.19 -20.39
C ASN A 208 -19.29 9.52 -20.11
N ARG A 209 -17.99 9.48 -19.76
CA ARG A 209 -17.18 10.68 -19.46
C ARG A 209 -17.24 11.76 -20.56
N PRO A 210 -17.15 11.45 -21.86
CA PRO A 210 -17.23 12.46 -22.92
C PRO A 210 -18.58 13.19 -22.98
N LEU A 211 -19.67 12.49 -22.61
CA LEU A 211 -21.01 13.09 -22.58
C LEU A 211 -21.14 14.08 -21.42
N TYR A 212 -20.59 13.74 -20.24
CA TYR A 212 -20.53 14.64 -19.11
C TYR A 212 -19.64 15.86 -19.37
N GLU A 213 -18.54 15.70 -20.11
CA GLU A 213 -17.69 16.81 -20.54
C GLU A 213 -18.46 17.78 -21.47
N ARG A 214 -19.19 17.27 -22.47
CA ARG A 214 -20.07 18.08 -23.34
C ARG A 214 -21.11 18.86 -22.55
N LEU A 215 -21.75 18.22 -21.57
CA LEU A 215 -22.70 18.90 -20.68
C LEU A 215 -22.01 20.00 -19.86
N ARG A 216 -20.81 19.72 -19.31
CA ARG A 216 -20.04 20.71 -18.55
C ARG A 216 -19.65 21.91 -19.40
N GLU A 217 -19.24 21.70 -20.64
CA GLU A 217 -18.94 22.76 -21.60
C GLU A 217 -20.18 23.58 -21.94
N ALA A 218 -21.33 22.95 -22.16
CA ALA A 218 -22.59 23.64 -22.43
C ALA A 218 -23.07 24.49 -21.23
N VAL A 219 -22.88 24.00 -19.99
CA VAL A 219 -23.13 24.81 -18.77
C VAL A 219 -22.18 26.02 -18.74
N LYS A 220 -20.89 25.81 -19.03
CA LYS A 220 -19.88 26.88 -19.02
C LYS A 220 -20.16 27.94 -20.10
N ALA A 221 -20.68 27.52 -21.25
CA ALA A 221 -21.10 28.39 -22.35
C ALA A 221 -22.44 29.12 -22.07
N GLY A 222 -23.16 28.75 -21.01
CA GLY A 222 -24.47 29.31 -20.68
C GLY A 222 -25.62 28.79 -21.54
N THR A 223 -25.39 27.75 -22.36
CA THR A 223 -26.39 27.12 -23.22
C THR A 223 -27.44 26.36 -22.40
N ILE A 224 -27.03 25.78 -21.27
CA ILE A 224 -27.90 25.08 -20.32
C ILE A 224 -27.70 25.59 -18.90
N ALA A 225 -28.76 25.54 -18.09
CA ALA A 225 -28.69 25.91 -16.69
C ALA A 225 -27.82 24.92 -15.90
N LYS A 226 -27.18 25.42 -14.83
CA LYS A 226 -26.40 24.58 -13.92
C LYS A 226 -27.33 23.75 -13.02
N LEU A 227 -27.72 22.57 -13.50
CA LEU A 227 -28.53 21.57 -12.80
C LEU A 227 -27.66 20.37 -12.36
N GLN A 228 -28.28 19.38 -11.70
CA GLN A 228 -27.62 18.15 -11.24
C GLN A 228 -28.42 16.90 -11.63
N GLY A 229 -27.76 15.75 -11.68
CA GLY A 229 -28.36 14.45 -11.98
C GLY A 229 -29.16 14.43 -13.28
N VAL A 230 -30.29 13.70 -13.26
CA VAL A 230 -31.21 13.58 -14.39
C VAL A 230 -31.65 14.92 -14.98
N ALA A 231 -31.90 15.93 -14.14
CA ALA A 231 -32.35 17.24 -14.61
C ALA A 231 -31.33 17.96 -15.51
N LEU A 232 -30.03 17.74 -15.27
CA LEU A 232 -28.98 18.27 -16.15
C LEU A 232 -28.97 17.57 -17.51
N VAL A 233 -29.20 16.25 -17.51
CA VAL A 233 -29.25 15.43 -18.73
C VAL A 233 -30.45 15.84 -19.60
N GLU A 234 -31.62 16.03 -18.98
CA GLU A 234 -32.83 16.49 -19.67
C GLU A 234 -32.64 17.87 -20.29
N ALA A 235 -32.07 18.83 -19.55
CA ALA A 235 -31.76 20.15 -20.08
C ALA A 235 -30.76 20.09 -21.25
N GLY A 236 -29.77 19.20 -21.18
CA GLY A 236 -28.82 18.95 -22.27
C GLY A 236 -29.49 18.39 -23.52
N ARG A 237 -30.45 17.47 -23.36
CA ARG A 237 -31.26 16.93 -24.47
C ARG A 237 -32.11 18.01 -25.11
N ASP A 238 -32.83 18.80 -24.30
CA ASP A 238 -33.76 19.83 -24.79
C ASP A 238 -33.02 20.98 -25.50
N ALA A 239 -31.78 21.27 -25.09
CA ALA A 239 -30.90 22.22 -25.77
C ALA A 239 -30.16 21.63 -27.00
N GLY A 240 -30.40 20.36 -27.35
CA GLY A 240 -29.74 19.68 -28.47
C GLY A 240 -28.25 19.39 -28.25
N VAL A 241 -27.75 19.51 -27.02
CA VAL A 241 -26.37 19.17 -26.64
C VAL A 241 -26.16 17.67 -26.64
N LEU A 242 -27.20 16.89 -26.35
CA LEU A 242 -27.23 15.43 -26.38
C LEU A 242 -28.34 14.93 -27.30
N SER A 243 -28.15 13.77 -27.92
CA SER A 243 -29.23 13.06 -28.61
C SER A 243 -30.16 12.35 -27.61
N ASP A 244 -31.35 11.95 -28.07
CA ASP A 244 -32.29 11.17 -27.25
C ASP A 244 -31.68 9.84 -26.77
N THR A 245 -30.82 9.21 -27.57
CA THR A 245 -30.17 7.95 -27.20
C THR A 245 -29.08 8.18 -26.16
N GLU A 246 -28.28 9.24 -26.31
CA GLU A 246 -27.25 9.64 -25.34
C GLU A 246 -27.89 10.02 -23.99
N ALA A 247 -28.98 10.79 -24.01
CA ALA A 247 -29.70 11.19 -22.81
C ALA A 247 -30.28 9.98 -22.06
N ARG A 248 -30.89 9.03 -22.77
CA ARG A 248 -31.40 7.79 -22.14
C ARG A 248 -30.28 6.99 -21.48
N ALA A 249 -29.14 6.84 -22.16
CA ALA A 249 -27.99 6.12 -21.60
C ALA A 249 -27.48 6.77 -20.29
N LEU A 250 -27.41 8.10 -20.23
CA LEU A 250 -27.01 8.81 -19.01
C LEU A 250 -28.03 8.68 -17.88
N ILE A 251 -29.33 8.67 -18.20
CA ILE A 251 -30.39 8.48 -17.21
C ILE A 251 -30.36 7.07 -16.64
N ASP A 252 -30.17 6.05 -17.48
CA ASP A 252 -30.08 4.66 -17.02
C ASP A 252 -28.80 4.42 -16.22
N PHE A 253 -27.68 5.03 -16.61
CA PHE A 253 -26.46 5.07 -15.81
C PHE A 253 -26.68 5.74 -14.44
N ASP A 254 -27.38 6.88 -14.37
CA ASP A 254 -27.66 7.57 -13.11
C ASP A 254 -28.48 6.69 -12.16
N LYS A 255 -29.47 5.94 -12.68
CA LYS A 255 -30.22 4.97 -11.87
C LYS A 255 -29.31 3.88 -11.31
N ALA A 256 -28.47 3.27 -12.14
CA ALA A 256 -27.54 2.22 -11.70
C ALA A 256 -26.51 2.76 -10.70
N LEU A 257 -26.05 4.00 -10.87
CA LEU A 257 -25.19 4.68 -9.90
C LEU A 257 -25.91 4.88 -8.57
N MET A 258 -27.16 5.36 -8.59
CA MET A 258 -27.99 5.57 -7.39
C MET A 258 -28.21 4.26 -6.63
N GLU A 259 -28.44 3.14 -7.32
CA GLU A 259 -28.56 1.82 -6.70
C GLU A 259 -27.28 1.38 -5.97
N VAL A 260 -26.10 1.78 -6.46
CA VAL A 260 -24.81 1.45 -5.84
C VAL A 260 -24.47 2.37 -4.66
N ILE A 261 -24.82 3.67 -4.74
CA ILE A 261 -24.45 4.64 -3.70
C ILE A 261 -25.48 4.75 -2.57
N HIS A 262 -26.74 4.37 -2.82
CA HIS A 262 -27.76 4.39 -1.78
C HIS A 262 -27.37 3.41 -0.68
N VAL A 263 -27.27 3.95 0.52
CA VAL A 263 -27.17 3.18 1.75
C VAL A 263 -28.56 2.98 2.33
N ASP A 264 -28.74 1.90 3.07
CA ASP A 264 -29.99 1.65 3.77
C ASP A 264 -30.32 2.84 4.69
N ASP A 265 -31.49 3.43 4.46
CA ASP A 265 -32.07 4.43 5.35
C ASP A 265 -33.11 3.74 6.23
N PHE A 266 -32.93 3.86 7.54
CA PHE A 266 -33.80 3.23 8.52
C PHE A 266 -34.57 4.30 9.27
N ALA A 267 -35.89 4.19 9.27
CA ALA A 267 -36.70 5.04 10.14
C ALA A 267 -36.35 4.78 11.61
N GLU A 268 -36.43 5.81 12.47
CA GLU A 268 -36.14 5.70 13.90
C GLU A 268 -36.88 4.51 14.54
N SER A 269 -38.14 4.28 14.14
CA SER A 269 -38.98 3.19 14.60
C SER A 269 -38.44 1.79 14.33
N GLU A 270 -37.63 1.61 13.27
CA GLU A 270 -37.01 0.34 12.89
C GLU A 270 -35.76 0.04 13.72
N LEU A 271 -35.13 1.09 14.27
CA LEU A 271 -33.95 1.00 15.13
C LEU A 271 -34.30 0.84 16.61
N ILE A 272 -35.56 1.07 17.00
CA ILE A 272 -36.04 0.83 18.37
C ILE A 272 -36.02 -0.67 18.64
N ARG A 273 -35.07 -1.12 19.48
CA ARG A 273 -35.06 -2.47 20.03
C ARG A 273 -36.31 -2.71 20.85
N ARG A 274 -37.31 -3.39 20.28
CA ARG A 274 -38.43 -3.92 21.05
C ARG A 274 -37.94 -5.10 21.88
N ALA A 275 -38.30 -5.14 23.17
CA ALA A 275 -38.07 -6.30 24.00
C ALA A 275 -38.75 -7.52 23.35
N TYR A 276 -38.06 -8.66 23.28
CA TYR A 276 -38.61 -9.90 22.77
C TYR A 276 -39.95 -10.20 23.46
N GLN A 277 -41.04 -10.19 22.70
CA GLN A 277 -42.34 -10.66 23.17
C GLN A 277 -42.52 -12.08 22.67
N GLU A 278 -42.58 -13.02 23.62
CA GLU A 278 -42.86 -14.42 23.36
C GLU A 278 -44.26 -14.52 22.73
N THR A 279 -44.33 -14.89 21.45
CA THR A 279 -45.61 -15.01 20.74
C THR A 279 -46.44 -16.09 21.42
N GLN A 280 -47.51 -15.70 22.10
CA GLN A 280 -48.40 -16.57 22.88
C GLN A 280 -49.25 -17.54 22.03
N ALA A 281 -48.83 -17.85 20.80
CA ALA A 281 -49.60 -18.59 19.80
C ALA A 281 -49.34 -20.12 19.79
N LEU A 282 -48.58 -20.66 20.75
CA LEU A 282 -48.27 -22.09 20.83
C LEU A 282 -48.96 -22.83 22.00
N LYS A 283 -49.96 -22.23 22.67
CA LYS A 283 -50.64 -22.86 23.82
C LYS A 283 -52.07 -23.37 23.59
N GLU A 284 -52.61 -23.30 22.37
CA GLU A 284 -53.96 -23.83 22.06
C GLU A 284 -53.95 -25.00 21.05
N VAL A 285 -53.00 -25.92 21.19
CA VAL A 285 -53.16 -27.28 20.63
C VAL A 285 -52.77 -28.30 21.69
N VAL A 286 -53.73 -28.61 22.56
CA VAL A 286 -53.87 -29.91 23.26
C VAL A 286 -55.32 -30.33 23.15
#